data_AF-A0A328F8D2-F1
#
_entry.id   AF-A0A328F8D2-F1
#
_cell.length_a   1.000
_cell.length_b   1.000
_cell.length_c   1.000
_cell.angle_alpha   90.00
_cell.angle_beta   90.00
_cell.angle_gamma   90.00
#
_symmetry.space_group_name_H-M   'P 1'
#
loop_
_entity.id
_entity.type
_entity.pdbx_description
1 polymer ?
#
loop_
_entity_poly.entity_id
_entity_poly.type
_entity_poly.pdbx_seq_one_letter_code
_entity_poly.pdbx_strand_id
1 'polypeptide(L)' 'MYDDAPGCDGSPGASRPCDYVYDPAQGDPHNGIDPGTAFEDLPEDWICPVCGEPKSEFKKEA' A
#
# COMPACT_ATOMS: atom_id res chain seq x y z
N MET A 1 11.14 12.43 -4.20
CA MET A 1 10.21 12.68 -3.07
C MET A 1 8.93 11.85 -3.17
N TYR A 2 8.84 10.90 -4.10
CA TYR A 2 7.81 9.85 -4.09
C TYR A 2 8.41 8.47 -4.40
N ASP A 3 9.74 8.40 -4.46
CA ASP A 3 10.52 7.27 -4.97
C ASP A 3 10.70 6.14 -3.92
N ASP A 4 10.28 6.38 -2.67
CA ASP A 4 10.37 5.41 -1.56
C ASP A 4 9.00 4.79 -1.18
N ALA A 5 7.91 5.24 -1.82
CA ALA A 5 6.58 4.71 -1.53
C ALA A 5 6.47 3.30 -2.10
N PRO A 6 6.16 2.28 -1.27
CA PRO A 6 6.17 0.93 -1.76
C PRO A 6 4.96 0.66 -2.65
N GLY A 7 5.20 -0.10 -3.72
CA GLY A 7 4.20 -0.52 -4.70
C GLY A 7 3.76 -1.96 -4.46
N CYS A 8 2.49 -2.24 -4.70
CA CYS A 8 1.98 -3.61 -4.74
C CYS A 8 2.29 -4.21 -6.12
N ASP A 9 3.36 -5.01 -6.27
CA ASP A 9 3.81 -5.50 -7.59
C ASP A 9 2.99 -6.68 -8.15
N GLY A 10 1.82 -6.97 -7.58
CA GLY A 10 0.92 -8.01 -8.08
C GLY A 10 1.58 -9.40 -8.09
N SER A 11 1.84 -9.96 -6.91
CA SER A 11 2.40 -11.31 -6.75
C SER A 11 1.58 -12.39 -7.48
N PRO A 12 2.22 -13.49 -7.92
CA PRO A 12 1.54 -14.60 -8.62
C PRO A 12 0.54 -15.29 -7.67
N GLY A 13 -0.73 -14.90 -7.80
CA GLY A 13 -1.81 -15.31 -6.90
C GLY A 13 -2.87 -14.22 -6.72
N ALA A 14 -2.50 -12.95 -6.96
CA ALA A 14 -3.43 -11.83 -6.98
C ALA A 14 -4.48 -12.03 -8.08
N SER A 15 -5.75 -12.02 -7.69
CA SER A 15 -6.88 -12.18 -8.62
C SER A 15 -6.95 -11.08 -9.69
N ARG A 16 -6.24 -9.95 -9.49
CA ARG A 16 -6.18 -8.80 -10.39
C ARG A 16 -4.78 -8.16 -10.35
N PRO A 17 -4.22 -7.74 -11.49
CA PRO A 17 -3.01 -6.90 -11.49
C PRO A 17 -3.31 -5.59 -10.75
N CYS A 18 -2.37 -5.19 -9.89
CA CYS A 18 -2.44 -3.98 -9.09
C CYS A 18 -1.15 -3.21 -9.31
N ASP A 19 -1.25 -1.90 -9.49
CA ASP A 19 -0.12 -0.97 -9.55
C ASP A 19 -0.29 0.13 -8.48
N TYR A 20 -1.02 -0.19 -7.41
CA TYR A 20 -1.31 0.75 -6.33
C TYR A 20 -0.02 1.07 -5.58
N VAL A 21 0.25 2.36 -5.44
CA VAL A 21 1.32 2.93 -4.63
C VAL A 21 0.68 3.69 -3.49
N TYR A 22 1.08 3.38 -2.25
CA TYR A 22 0.56 4.08 -1.09
C TYR A 22 1.14 5.48 -1.01
N ASP A 23 0.30 6.51 -0.93
CA ASP A 23 0.73 7.89 -0.69
C ASP A 23 0.50 8.29 0.79
N PRO A 24 1.56 8.42 1.61
CA PRO A 24 1.45 8.90 2.97
C PRO A 24 0.74 10.25 3.08
N ALA A 25 0.91 11.15 2.12
CA ALA A 25 0.29 12.48 2.15
C ALA A 25 -1.24 12.40 1.99
N GLN A 26 -1.77 11.32 1.44
CA GLN A 26 -3.22 11.07 1.33
C GLN A 26 -3.72 10.14 2.43
N GLY A 27 -2.87 9.24 2.93
CA GLY A 27 -3.28 8.18 3.84
C GLY A 27 -4.19 7.17 3.14
N ASP A 28 -5.13 6.61 3.91
CA ASP A 28 -6.22 5.77 3.40
C ASP A 28 -7.48 5.97 4.26
N PRO A 29 -8.19 7.10 4.08
CA PRO A 29 -9.32 7.46 4.94
C PRO A 29 -10.49 6.47 4.87
N HIS A 30 -10.58 5.67 3.80
CA HIS A 30 -11.61 4.63 3.69
C HIS A 30 -11.38 3.50 4.69
N ASN A 31 -10.12 3.17 4.94
CA ASN A 31 -9.69 2.18 5.93
C ASN A 31 -9.27 2.83 7.27
N GLY A 32 -9.62 4.10 7.49
CA GLY A 32 -9.35 4.80 8.75
C GLY A 32 -7.90 5.21 8.97
N ILE A 33 -7.12 5.35 7.89
CA ILE A 33 -5.74 5.83 7.93
C ILE A 33 -5.71 7.31 7.56
N ASP A 34 -5.23 8.14 8.48
CA ASP A 34 -5.17 9.59 8.27
C ASP A 34 -4.06 10.01 7.27
N PRO A 35 -4.22 11.16 6.61
CA PRO A 35 -3.13 11.81 5.89
C PRO A 35 -1.91 12.05 6.79
N GLY A 36 -0.73 11.76 6.25
CA GLY A 36 0.56 11.87 6.92
C GLY A 36 1.05 10.57 7.58
N THR A 37 0.25 9.51 7.60
CA THR A 37 0.69 8.19 8.11
C THR A 37 1.71 7.58 7.16
N ALA A 38 2.88 7.20 7.65
CA ALA A 38 3.87 6.50 6.83
C ALA A 38 3.41 5.07 6.53
N PHE A 39 3.85 4.50 5.41
CA PHE A 39 3.55 3.10 5.10
C PHE A 39 3.99 2.16 6.23
N GLU A 40 5.15 2.42 6.83
CA GLU A 40 5.70 1.64 7.95
C GLU A 40 4.80 1.67 9.19
N ASP A 41 4.04 2.75 9.39
CA ASP A 41 3.11 2.94 10.51
C ASP A 41 1.71 2.35 10.25
N LEU A 42 1.43 1.86 9.04
CA LEU A 42 0.17 1.17 8.75
C LEU A 42 0.00 -0.08 9.64
N PRO A 43 -1.23 -0.38 10.08
CA PRO A 43 -1.56 -1.62 10.80
C PRO A 43 -1.10 -2.88 10.05
N GLU A 44 -0.79 -3.96 10.79
CA GLU A 44 -0.39 -5.24 10.18
C GLU A 44 -1.52 -5.91 9.38
N ASP A 45 -2.77 -5.62 9.74
CA ASP A 45 -3.98 -6.08 9.06
C ASP A 45 -4.44 -5.15 7.93
N TRP A 46 -3.71 -4.07 7.66
CA TRP A 46 -3.98 -3.23 6.51
C TRP A 46 -3.78 -4.02 5.21
N ILE A 47 -4.75 -3.89 4.31
CA ILE A 47 -4.76 -4.51 2.99
C ILE A 47 -4.86 -3.43 1.92
N CYS A 48 -4.31 -3.70 0.75
CA CYS A 48 -4.42 -2.82 -0.40
C CYS A 48 -5.90 -2.53 -0.71
N PRO A 49 -6.33 -1.25 -0.76
CA PRO A 49 -7.73 -0.90 -1.04
C PRO A 49 -8.17 -1.26 -2.47
N VAL A 50 -7.21 -1.54 -3.36
CA VAL A 50 -7.46 -1.87 -4.77
C VAL A 50 -7.58 -3.38 -5.01
N CYS A 51 -6.65 -4.17 -4.47
CA CYS A 51 -6.56 -5.61 -4.76
C CYS A 51 -6.74 -6.53 -3.53
N GLY A 52 -6.68 -5.98 -2.32
CA GLY A 52 -6.84 -6.74 -1.07
C GLY A 52 -5.61 -7.52 -0.61
N GLU A 53 -4.46 -7.38 -1.29
CA GLU A 53 -3.20 -7.99 -0.83
C GLU A 53 -2.71 -7.33 0.47
N PRO A 54 -2.06 -8.09 1.37
CA PRO A 54 -1.56 -7.55 2.63
C PRO A 54 -0.37 -6.61 2.42
N LYS A 55 -0.11 -5.78 3.44
CA LYS A 55 1.05 -4.87 3.52
C LYS A 55 2.39 -5.55 3.18
N SER A 56 2.53 -6.85 3.43
CA SER A 56 3.76 -7.62 3.16
C SER A 56 4.07 -7.81 1.67
N GLU A 57 3.07 -7.68 0.79
CA GLU A 57 3.26 -7.80 -0.67
C GLU A 57 3.71 -6.49 -1.32
N PHE A 58 3.84 -5.41 -0.53
CA PHE A 58 4.35 -4.14 -1.01
C PHE A 58 5.86 -4.10 -0.89
N LYS A 59 6.53 -3.71 -1.98
CA LYS A 59 7.99 -3.60 -2.05
C LYS A 59 8.37 -2.14 -2.20
N LYS A 60 9.42 -1.71 -1.50
CA LYS A 60 10.04 -0.39 -1.75
C LYS A 60 10.56 -0.42 -3.19
N GLU A 61 10.13 0.55 -3.99
CA GLU A 61 10.78 0.84 -5.27
C GLU A 61 12.24 1.19 -4.94
N ALA A 62 13.20 0.55 -5.62
CA ALA A 62 14.63 0.64 -5.30
C ALA A 62 15.33 1.77 -6.07
#